data_AF-A0A921Q128-F1
#
_entry.id   AF-A0A921Q128-F1
#
_cell.length_a   1.000
_cell.length_b   1.000
_cell.length_c   1.000
_cell.angle_alpha   90.00
_cell.angle_beta   90.00
_cell.angle_gamma   90.00
#
_symmetry.space_group_name_H-M   'P 1'
#
loop_
_entity.id
_entity.type
_entity.pdbx_description
1 polymer ?
#
loop_
_entity_poly.entity_id
_entity_poly.type
_entity_poly.pdbx_seq_one_letter_code
_entity_poly.pdbx_strand_id
1 'polypeptide(L)'
;MHERRSRPRARLGSSSGSHYGVGTGQQASSARTGSQRCLLPLPAGTASSLIWWRRIRALASGQRRKGLDTLFALVSWHVWKERNARCFRDASATINDLLQLITMEADRWINAGATGLAVLARS
;
A
#
# COMPACT_ATOMS: atom_id res chain seq x y z
N MET A 1 28.91 -15.37 -49.64
CA MET A 1 29.66 -16.47 -50.29
C MET A 1 30.81 -16.83 -49.36
N HIS A 2 30.92 -18.13 -49.03
CA HIS A 2 32.07 -18.84 -48.43
C HIS A 2 32.57 -18.31 -47.06
N GLU A 3 32.73 -19.14 -46.04
CA GLU A 3 33.70 -20.24 -46.00
C GLU A 3 33.17 -21.40 -45.13
N ARG A 4 33.20 -22.61 -45.69
CA ARG A 4 33.14 -23.88 -44.94
C ARG A 4 34.52 -24.18 -44.37
N ARG A 5 34.59 -24.81 -43.20
CA ARG A 5 35.56 -25.83 -42.71
C ARG A 5 35.55 -25.75 -41.17
N SER A 6 35.60 -26.81 -40.37
CA SER A 6 35.73 -28.25 -40.55
C SER A 6 35.30 -28.89 -39.22
N ARG A 7 34.69 -30.08 -39.28
CA ARG A 7 34.53 -30.95 -38.10
C ARG A 7 35.90 -31.55 -37.72
N PRO A 8 36.08 -31.89 -36.44
CA PRO A 8 36.64 -33.20 -36.11
C PRO A 8 35.71 -34.00 -35.19
N ARG A 9 35.63 -35.30 -35.46
CA ARG A 9 34.88 -36.30 -34.70
C ARG A 9 35.90 -37.24 -34.04
N ALA A 10 35.86 -37.34 -32.71
CA ALA A 10 36.42 -38.41 -31.86
C ALA A 10 36.15 -37.97 -30.40
N ARG A 11 35.87 -38.79 -29.40
CA ARG A 11 35.86 -40.24 -29.21
C ARG A 11 34.97 -40.52 -27.99
N LEU A 12 34.41 -41.71 -27.92
CA LEU A 12 33.65 -42.25 -26.79
C LEU A 12 34.49 -42.28 -25.51
N GLY A 13 33.87 -41.93 -24.39
CA GLY A 13 34.37 -42.15 -23.04
C GLY A 13 33.19 -42.42 -22.11
N SER A 14 32.92 -43.70 -21.86
CA SER A 14 32.08 -44.18 -20.75
C SER A 14 32.78 -43.95 -19.42
N SER A 15 32.07 -43.37 -18.45
CA SER A 15 32.27 -43.58 -17.01
C SER A 15 31.03 -43.00 -16.31
N SER A 16 30.03 -43.81 -15.97
CA SER A 16 29.90 -44.50 -14.67
C SER A 16 30.18 -43.60 -13.46
N GLY A 17 29.17 -43.43 -12.61
CA GLY A 17 29.34 -42.89 -11.27
C GLY A 17 28.27 -41.90 -10.82
N SER A 18 27.09 -42.41 -10.49
CA SER A 18 26.18 -41.79 -9.53
C SER A 18 26.91 -41.52 -8.21
N HIS A 19 26.97 -40.26 -7.78
CA HIS A 19 26.60 -39.82 -6.43
C HIS A 19 26.95 -38.33 -6.30
N TYR A 20 25.94 -37.46 -6.46
CA TYR A 20 25.99 -36.15 -5.84
C TYR A 20 24.92 -36.12 -4.77
N GLY A 21 25.39 -36.17 -3.52
CA GLY A 21 24.59 -35.99 -2.34
C GLY A 21 23.87 -34.66 -2.37
N VAL A 22 22.66 -34.70 -1.82
CA VAL A 22 21.80 -33.58 -1.49
C VAL A 22 22.57 -32.64 -0.55
N GLY A 23 23.17 -31.59 -1.12
CA GLY A 23 23.60 -30.42 -0.38
C GLY A 23 22.42 -29.47 -0.24
N THR A 24 21.75 -29.50 0.90
CA THR A 24 20.79 -28.48 1.34
C THR A 24 21.53 -27.16 1.57
N GLY A 25 21.88 -26.49 0.47
CA GLY A 25 22.27 -25.10 0.47
C GLY A 25 21.04 -24.23 0.60
N GLN A 26 20.47 -24.16 1.81
CA GLN A 26 19.48 -23.17 2.16
C GLN A 26 20.18 -21.82 2.20
N GLN A 27 20.40 -21.24 1.03
CA GLN A 27 20.84 -19.86 0.89
C GLN A 27 19.70 -18.99 1.39
N ALA A 28 19.89 -18.52 2.63
CA ALA A 28 19.14 -17.46 3.24
C ALA A 28 18.99 -16.32 2.21
N SER A 29 17.76 -16.14 1.72
CA SER A 29 17.36 -14.95 0.98
C SER A 29 17.31 -13.78 1.95
N SER A 30 18.48 -13.30 2.39
CA SER A 30 18.65 -12.16 3.27
C SER A 30 19.28 -11.03 2.49
N ALA A 31 18.53 -10.45 1.55
CA ALA A 31 18.83 -9.17 0.91
C ALA A 31 17.67 -8.74 0.02
N ARG A 32 16.50 -8.43 0.61
CA ARG A 32 15.46 -7.68 -0.10
C ARG A 32 14.54 -6.92 0.87
N THR A 33 15.10 -6.34 1.91
CA THR A 33 14.31 -5.69 2.98
C THR A 33 14.67 -4.22 3.07
N GLY A 34 14.28 -3.45 2.06
CA GLY A 34 14.40 -1.99 2.09
C GLY A 34 13.32 -1.33 1.25
N SER A 35 13.28 -1.63 -0.05
CA SER A 35 12.33 -1.00 -0.98
C SER A 35 10.92 -1.58 -0.98
N GLN A 36 10.71 -2.79 -0.44
CA GLN A 36 9.42 -3.49 -0.54
C GLN A 36 8.38 -3.05 0.50
N ARG A 37 8.75 -2.17 1.44
CA ARG A 37 7.85 -1.62 2.47
C ARG A 37 6.94 -0.49 1.94
N CYS A 38 7.37 0.26 0.93
CA CYS A 38 6.63 1.45 0.46
C CYS A 38 5.45 1.14 -0.48
N LEU A 39 5.45 -0.01 -1.17
CA LEU A 39 4.40 -0.43 -2.12
C LEU A 39 3.40 -1.41 -1.51
N LEU A 40 3.13 -1.29 -0.19
CA LEU A 40 2.23 -2.22 0.50
C LEU A 40 0.82 -2.20 -0.15
N PRO A 41 0.29 -3.37 -0.53
CA PRO A 41 -1.08 -3.52 -0.97
C PRO A 41 -2.04 -2.80 -0.03
N LEU A 42 -3.08 -2.21 -0.59
CA LEU A 42 -4.11 -1.54 0.18
C LEU A 42 -4.66 -2.56 1.22
N PRO A 43 -4.64 -2.26 2.53
CA PRO A 43 -5.03 -3.24 3.56
C PRO A 43 -6.46 -3.72 3.28
N ALA A 44 -6.74 -4.99 3.58
CA ALA A 44 -8.01 -5.66 3.24
C ALA A 44 -9.28 -4.87 3.67
N GLY A 45 -9.17 -4.00 4.67
CA GLY A 45 -10.25 -3.14 5.15
C GLY A 45 -10.63 -1.96 4.23
N THR A 46 -9.90 -1.68 3.16
CA THR A 46 -10.25 -0.55 2.28
C THR A 46 -11.43 -0.84 1.38
N ALA A 47 -11.54 -2.05 0.85
CA ALA A 47 -12.71 -2.47 0.08
C ALA A 47 -13.98 -2.38 0.95
N SER A 48 -13.91 -2.81 2.22
CA SER A 48 -15.03 -2.71 3.15
C SER A 48 -15.33 -1.26 3.52
N SER A 49 -14.32 -0.42 3.74
CA SER A 49 -14.52 1.02 4.02
C SER A 49 -15.19 1.76 2.85
N LEU A 50 -14.84 1.43 1.60
CA LEU A 50 -15.44 2.04 0.40
C LEU A 50 -16.89 1.60 0.20
N ILE A 51 -17.20 0.33 0.48
CA ILE A 51 -18.58 -0.18 0.41
C ILE A 51 -19.43 0.49 1.49
N TRP A 52 -18.94 0.55 2.74
CA TRP A 52 -19.61 1.24 3.83
C TRP A 52 -19.84 2.72 3.51
N TRP A 53 -18.81 3.38 2.99
CA TRP A 53 -18.86 4.77 2.57
C TRP A 53 -19.94 5.03 1.52
N ARG A 54 -20.00 4.20 0.46
CA ARG A 54 -21.04 4.30 -0.58
C ARG A 54 -22.45 4.14 -0.01
N ARG A 55 -22.63 3.24 0.97
CA ARG A 55 -23.92 3.03 1.64
C ARG A 55 -24.36 4.27 2.42
N ILE A 56 -23.48 4.82 3.27
CA ILE A 56 -23.82 6.03 4.04
C ILE A 56 -24.06 7.23 3.12
N ARG A 57 -23.23 7.38 2.08
CA ARG A 57 -23.39 8.46 1.09
C ARG A 57 -24.75 8.42 0.39
N ALA A 58 -25.27 7.22 0.11
CA ALA A 58 -26.59 7.04 -0.51
C ALA A 58 -27.73 7.53 0.40
N LEU A 59 -27.57 7.40 1.72
CA LEU A 59 -28.55 7.85 2.73
C LEU A 59 -28.48 9.36 3.02
N ALA A 60 -27.40 10.03 2.58
CA ALA A 60 -27.23 11.46 2.77
C ALA A 60 -27.72 12.26 1.57
N SER A 61 -28.29 13.44 1.83
CA SER A 61 -28.75 14.38 0.79
C SER A 61 -28.22 15.80 1.06
N GLY A 62 -28.18 16.63 0.02
CA GLY A 62 -27.81 18.05 0.12
C GLY A 62 -26.45 18.29 0.78
N GLN A 63 -26.42 19.23 1.74
CA GLN A 63 -25.20 19.62 2.46
C GLN A 63 -24.60 18.49 3.29
N ARG A 64 -25.43 17.56 3.80
CA ARG A 64 -24.95 16.41 4.57
C ARG A 64 -24.11 15.47 3.71
N ARG A 65 -24.51 15.24 2.45
CA ARG A 65 -23.72 14.44 1.49
C ARG A 65 -22.38 15.11 1.19
N LYS A 66 -22.39 16.43 0.95
CA LYS A 66 -21.15 17.20 0.71
C LYS A 66 -20.21 17.15 1.91
N GLY A 67 -20.75 17.35 3.11
CA GLY A 67 -19.98 17.23 4.36
C GLY A 67 -19.34 15.86 4.52
N LEU A 68 -20.09 14.81 4.22
CA LEU A 68 -19.59 13.44 4.32
C LEU A 68 -18.44 13.24 3.33
N ASP A 69 -18.59 13.71 2.08
CA ASP A 69 -17.56 13.58 1.04
C ASP A 69 -16.27 14.27 1.48
N THR A 70 -16.39 15.49 2.03
CA THR A 70 -15.28 16.27 2.58
C THR A 70 -14.62 15.56 3.76
N LEU A 71 -15.41 15.03 4.71
CA LEU A 71 -14.89 14.29 5.87
C LEU A 71 -14.15 13.02 5.42
N PHE A 72 -14.72 12.25 4.49
CA PHE A 72 -14.11 11.05 3.96
C PHE A 72 -12.78 11.35 3.25
N ALA A 73 -12.73 12.42 2.47
CA ALA A 73 -11.50 12.89 1.84
C ALA A 73 -10.44 13.29 2.88
N LEU A 74 -10.83 14.02 3.94
CA LEU A 74 -9.93 14.44 5.01
C LEU A 74 -9.33 13.23 5.77
N VAL A 75 -10.16 12.26 6.14
CA VAL A 75 -9.69 11.02 6.79
C VAL A 75 -8.75 10.25 5.87
N SER A 76 -9.14 10.07 4.60
CA SER A 76 -8.32 9.38 3.60
C SER A 76 -6.95 10.06 3.41
N TRP A 77 -6.93 11.39 3.39
CA TRP A 77 -5.71 12.19 3.30
C TRP A 77 -4.77 11.98 4.51
N HIS A 78 -5.31 11.99 5.73
CA HIS A 78 -4.50 11.74 6.93
C HIS A 78 -3.96 10.32 6.99
N VAL A 79 -4.76 9.31 6.61
CA VAL A 79 -4.31 7.92 6.51
C VAL A 79 -3.19 7.78 5.47
N TRP A 80 -3.33 8.46 4.32
CA TRP A 80 -2.28 8.47 3.30
C TRP A 80 -1.00 9.14 3.81
N LYS A 81 -1.08 10.31 4.47
CA LYS A 81 0.08 10.99 5.06
C LYS A 81 0.80 10.10 6.08
N GLU A 82 0.05 9.45 6.96
CA GLU A 82 0.60 8.53 7.96
C GLU A 82 1.36 7.37 7.31
N ARG A 83 0.76 6.74 6.29
CA ARG A 83 1.42 5.64 5.58
C ARG A 83 2.72 6.11 4.93
N ASN A 84 2.74 7.29 4.33
CA ASN A 84 3.97 7.86 3.78
C ASN A 84 5.00 8.15 4.86
N ALA A 85 4.61 8.69 6.02
CA ALA A 85 5.51 8.92 7.14
C ALA A 85 6.15 7.62 7.64
N ARG A 86 5.36 6.55 7.79
CA ARG A 86 5.86 5.23 8.18
C ARG A 86 6.81 4.64 7.15
N CYS A 87 6.51 4.82 5.86
CA CYS A 87 7.28 4.22 4.77
C CYS A 87 8.60 4.97 4.51
N PHE A 88 8.60 6.30 4.59
CA PHE A 88 9.73 7.13 4.14
C PHE A 88 10.48 7.83 5.26
N ARG A 89 9.89 7.95 6.46
CA ARG A 89 10.47 8.70 7.59
C ARG A 89 10.62 7.86 8.87
N ASP A 90 10.29 6.57 8.80
CA ASP A 90 10.23 5.65 9.95
C ASP A 90 9.51 6.23 11.17
N ALA A 91 8.51 7.09 10.90
CA ALA A 91 7.72 7.77 11.91
C ALA A 91 6.30 7.19 11.93
N SER A 92 5.76 6.94 13.12
CA SER A 92 4.39 6.44 13.28
C SER A 92 3.62 7.24 14.31
N ALA A 93 2.42 7.70 13.95
CA ALA A 93 1.44 8.25 14.86
C ALA A 93 0.52 7.15 15.39
N THR A 94 -0.01 7.32 16.60
CA THR A 94 -1.07 6.44 17.10
C THR A 94 -2.40 6.76 16.41
N ILE A 95 -3.37 5.85 16.51
CA ILE A 95 -4.73 6.11 16.01
C ILE A 95 -5.32 7.35 16.69
N ASN A 96 -5.06 7.53 17.99
CA ASN A 96 -5.55 8.68 18.74
C ASN A 96 -4.95 10.00 18.21
N ASP A 97 -3.64 10.01 17.94
CA ASP A 97 -2.98 11.19 17.37
C ASP A 97 -3.56 11.57 16.01
N LEU A 98 -3.83 10.57 15.15
CA LEU A 98 -4.46 10.80 13.86
C LEU A 98 -5.88 11.34 13.99
N LEU A 99 -6.68 10.81 14.93
CA LEU A 99 -8.03 11.30 15.19
C LEU A 99 -8.00 12.74 15.70
N GLN A 100 -7.11 13.08 16.62
CA GLN A 100 -6.94 14.46 17.10
C GLN A 100 -6.57 15.40 15.95
N LEU A 101 -5.61 15.01 15.10
CA LEU A 101 -5.21 15.80 13.93
C LEU A 101 -6.36 16.00 12.93
N ILE A 102 -7.16 14.96 12.69
CA ILE A 102 -8.33 15.02 11.81
C ILE A 102 -9.39 15.96 12.39
N THR A 103 -9.70 15.86 13.68
CA THR A 103 -10.67 16.74 14.35
C THR A 103 -10.22 18.20 14.31
N MET A 104 -8.96 18.47 14.67
CA MET A 104 -8.41 19.83 14.61
C MET A 104 -8.46 20.42 13.20
N GLU A 105 -8.14 19.62 12.18
CA GLU A 105 -8.21 20.07 10.79
C GLU A 105 -9.65 20.28 10.32
N ALA A 106 -10.58 19.41 10.74
CA ALA A 106 -12.01 19.56 10.49
C ALA A 106 -12.54 20.88 11.08
N ASP A 107 -12.16 21.21 12.31
CA ASP A 107 -12.55 22.48 12.97
C ASP A 107 -12.01 23.69 12.21
N ARG A 108 -10.75 23.64 11.75
CA ARG A 108 -10.18 24.70 10.90
C ARG A 108 -10.99 24.88 9.61
N TRP A 109 -11.38 23.80 8.97
CA TRP A 109 -12.16 23.87 7.73
C TRP A 109 -13.56 24.42 7.99
N ILE A 110 -14.19 24.03 9.10
CA ILE A 110 -15.47 24.59 9.54
C ILE A 110 -15.35 26.10 9.75
N ASN A 111 -14.31 26.55 10.48
CA ASN A 111 -14.04 27.97 10.73
C ASN A 111 -13.72 28.74 9.43
N ALA A 112 -13.15 28.06 8.43
CA ALA A 112 -12.92 28.61 7.10
C ALA A 112 -14.16 28.57 6.17
N GLY A 113 -15.31 28.10 6.65
CA GLY A 113 -16.58 28.12 5.92
C GLY A 113 -16.99 26.80 5.26
N ALA A 114 -16.40 25.66 5.66
CA ALA A 114 -16.84 24.34 5.20
C ALA A 114 -18.22 23.95 5.79
N THR A 115 -19.29 24.55 5.26
CA THR A 115 -20.66 24.44 5.78
C THR A 115 -21.18 23.00 5.82
N GLY A 116 -20.81 22.17 4.84
CA GLY A 116 -21.20 20.76 4.84
C GLY A 116 -20.63 19.98 6.02
N LEU A 117 -19.38 20.25 6.38
CA LEU A 117 -18.72 19.63 7.53
C LEU A 117 -19.32 20.16 8.85
N ALA A 118 -19.64 21.45 8.89
CA ALA A 118 -20.29 22.07 10.04
C ALA A 118 -21.71 21.54 10.29
N VAL A 119 -22.42 21.09 9.24
CA VAL A 119 -23.73 20.42 9.36
C VAL A 119 -23.58 19.03 9.96
N LEU A 120 -22.49 18.31 9.68
CA LEU A 120 -22.22 17.00 10.27
C LEU A 120 -21.75 17.07 11.73
N ALA A 121 -20.96 18.08 12.08
CA ALA A 121 -20.46 18.24 13.44
C ALA A 121 -21.56 18.65 14.43
N ARG A 122 -22.70 19.13 13.93
CA ARG A 122 -23.84 19.63 14.72
C ARG A 122 -25.03 18.66 14.80
N SER A 123 -24.93 17.48 14.19
CA SER A 123 -25.97 16.44 14.17
C SER A 123 -25.67 15.30 15.11
#